data_AF-K6C4K3-F1
#
_entry.id   AF-K6C4K3-F1
#
_cell.length_a   1.000
_cell.length_b   1.000
_cell.length_c   1.000
_cell.angle_alpha   90.00
_cell.angle_beta   90.00
_cell.angle_gamma   90.00
#
_symmetry.space_group_name_H-M   'P 1'
#
loop_
_entity.id
_entity.type
_entity.pdbx_description
1 polymer ?
#
loop_
_entity_poly.entity_id
_entity_poly.type
_entity_poly.pdbx_seq_one_letter_code
_entity_poly.pdbx_strand_id
1 'polypeptide(L)'
;MNDLRDVQRIVVEYYAQTGAWMENVAKAQVLPPDAVWRQAERQLSKGLVKLGELKLSHEDRRGFRLLREGFETMIRACEAGQKGRYQKAEQLVEKSGELLSRYLKAVTT
;
A
#
# COMPACT_ATOMS: atom_id res chain seq x y z
N MET A 1 -13.26 -16.59 11.27
CA MET A 1 -11.85 -16.21 11.52
C MET A 1 -11.27 -15.81 10.16
N ASN A 2 -10.48 -14.74 10.08
CA ASN A 2 -9.91 -14.32 8.79
C ASN A 2 -8.67 -15.15 8.45
N ASP A 3 -8.36 -15.28 7.17
CA ASP A 3 -7.23 -16.06 6.67
C ASP A 3 -6.31 -15.24 5.75
N LEU A 4 -5.26 -15.88 5.22
CA LEU A 4 -4.34 -15.24 4.27
C LEU A 4 -5.02 -14.78 2.97
N ARG A 5 -6.15 -15.38 2.56
CA ARG A 5 -6.88 -14.97 1.36
C ARG A 5 -7.57 -13.63 1.58
N ASP A 6 -8.12 -13.40 2.78
CA ASP A 6 -8.66 -12.09 3.16
C ASP A 6 -7.57 -11.01 3.11
N VAL A 7 -6.37 -11.32 3.61
CA VAL A 7 -5.21 -10.42 3.54
C VAL A 7 -4.83 -10.13 2.09
N GLN A 8 -4.66 -11.17 1.27
CA GLN A 8 -4.31 -11.03 -0.15
C GLN A 8 -5.33 -10.18 -0.90
N ARG A 9 -6.63 -10.39 -0.66
CA ARG A 9 -7.69 -9.59 -1.27
C ARG A 9 -7.53 -8.10 -0.94
N ILE A 10 -7.29 -7.76 0.33
CA ILE A 10 -7.09 -6.35 0.74
C ILE A 10 -5.84 -5.76 0.08
N VAL A 11 -4.75 -6.52 0.00
CA VAL A 11 -3.51 -6.06 -0.67
C VAL A 11 -3.76 -5.79 -2.16
N VAL A 12 -4.44 -6.71 -2.86
CA VAL A 12 -4.76 -6.53 -4.28
C VAL A 12 -5.66 -5.30 -4.49
N GLU A 13 -6.76 -5.22 -3.73
CA GLU A 13 -7.78 -4.19 -3.91
C GLU A 13 -7.27 -2.78 -3.56
N TYR A 14 -6.51 -2.63 -2.48
CA TYR A 14 -6.14 -1.30 -1.98
C TYR A 14 -4.70 -0.89 -2.27
N TYR A 15 -3.80 -1.85 -2.48
CA TYR A 15 -2.40 -1.54 -2.77
C TYR A 15 -2.09 -1.68 -4.26
N ALA A 16 -2.23 -2.89 -4.81
CA ALA A 16 -1.82 -3.17 -6.18
C ALA A 16 -2.66 -2.39 -7.20
N GLN A 17 -3.99 -2.40 -7.04
CA GLN A 17 -4.89 -1.65 -7.91
C GLN A 17 -4.69 -0.13 -7.78
N THR A 18 -4.41 0.39 -6.59
CA THR A 18 -4.10 1.82 -6.41
C THR A 18 -2.82 2.19 -7.15
N GLY A 19 -1.76 1.40 -7.04
CA GLY A 19 -0.51 1.63 -7.79
C GLY A 19 -0.72 1.61 -9.31
N ALA A 20 -1.42 0.59 -9.82
CA ALA A 20 -1.74 0.49 -11.24
C ALA A 20 -2.61 1.65 -11.74
N TRP A 21 -3.59 2.07 -10.93
CA TRP A 21 -4.44 3.23 -11.23
C TRP A 21 -3.61 4.52 -11.30
N MET A 22 -2.71 4.75 -10.33
CA MET A 22 -1.83 5.93 -10.33
C MET A 22 -0.96 5.98 -11.58
N GLU A 23 -0.36 4.86 -11.97
CA GLU A 23 0.48 4.77 -13.17
C GLU A 23 -0.33 5.09 -14.43
N ASN A 24 -1.52 4.53 -14.56
CA ASN A 24 -2.40 4.76 -15.71
C ASN A 24 -2.86 6.22 -15.80
N VAL A 25 -3.28 6.81 -14.68
CA VAL A 25 -3.72 8.21 -14.63
C VAL A 25 -2.57 9.17 -14.90
N ALA A 26 -1.37 8.89 -14.37
CA ALA A 26 -0.19 9.70 -14.64
C ALA A 26 0.19 9.66 -16.13
N LYS A 27 0.17 8.49 -16.77
CA LYS A 27 0.43 8.32 -18.21
C LYS A 27 -0.59 9.08 -19.07
N ALA A 28 -1.87 8.99 -18.71
CA ALA A 28 -2.95 9.61 -19.47
C ALA A 28 -3.11 11.12 -19.17
N GLN A 29 -2.37 11.67 -18.19
CA GLN A 29 -2.40 13.09 -17.79
C GLN A 29 -3.81 13.63 -17.49
N VAL A 30 -4.71 12.77 -17.01
CA VAL A 30 -6.15 13.07 -16.86
C VAL A 30 -6.40 13.91 -15.61
N LEU A 31 -5.53 13.81 -14.60
CA LEU A 31 -5.69 14.52 -13.33
C LEU A 31 -4.43 15.31 -12.98
N PRO A 32 -4.58 16.45 -12.28
CA PRO A 32 -3.46 17.13 -11.63
C PRO A 32 -2.68 16.16 -10.71
N PRO A 33 -1.34 16.26 -10.67
CA PRO A 33 -0.53 15.35 -9.86
C PRO A 33 -0.94 15.26 -8.39
N ASP A 34 -1.30 16.38 -7.76
CA ASP A 34 -1.73 16.42 -6.35
C ASP A 34 -3.05 15.67 -6.11
N ALA A 35 -3.99 15.73 -7.06
CA ALA A 35 -5.24 14.98 -7.02
C ALA A 35 -5.00 13.47 -7.09
N VAL A 36 -4.04 13.02 -7.90
CA VAL A 36 -3.64 11.60 -7.97
C VAL A 36 -3.12 11.13 -6.61
N TRP A 37 -2.20 11.87 -6.00
CA TRP A 37 -1.62 11.51 -4.70
C TRP A 37 -2.66 11.48 -3.57
N ARG A 38 -3.59 12.46 -3.51
CA ARG A 38 -4.67 12.48 -2.51
C ARG A 38 -5.61 11.28 -2.64
N GLN A 39 -5.96 10.92 -3.87
CA GLN A 39 -6.84 9.79 -4.09
C GLN A 39 -6.17 8.47 -3.72
N ALA A 40 -4.89 8.31 -4.06
CA ALA A 40 -4.11 7.14 -3.68
C ALA A 40 -3.99 7.00 -2.15
N GLU A 41 -3.66 8.09 -1.45
CA GLU A 41 -3.61 8.12 0.02
C GLU A 41 -4.91 7.62 0.66
N ARG A 42 -6.05 8.09 0.15
CA ARG A 42 -7.37 7.67 0.64
C ARG A 42 -7.63 6.18 0.46
N GLN A 43 -7.27 5.61 -0.70
CA GLN A 43 -7.46 4.18 -0.95
C GLN A 43 -6.53 3.33 -0.08
N LEU A 44 -5.26 3.71 0.02
CA LEU A 44 -4.29 3.02 0.87
C LEU A 44 -4.69 3.08 2.34
N SER A 45 -5.19 4.22 2.81
CA SER A 45 -5.69 4.38 4.19
C SER A 45 -6.88 3.45 4.48
N LYS A 46 -7.82 3.31 3.53
CA LYS A 46 -8.92 2.33 3.66
C LYS A 46 -8.40 0.89 3.75
N GLY A 47 -7.40 0.54 2.92
CA GLY A 47 -6.76 -0.77 2.97
C GLY A 47 -6.09 -1.03 4.33
N LEU A 48 -5.36 -0.04 4.86
CA LEU A 48 -4.71 -0.14 6.16
C LEU A 48 -5.72 -0.34 7.30
N VAL A 49 -6.83 0.40 7.29
CA VAL A 49 -7.93 0.21 8.25
C VAL A 49 -8.49 -1.21 8.16
N LYS A 50 -8.79 -1.70 6.95
CA LYS A 50 -9.29 -3.07 6.74
C LYS A 50 -8.30 -4.14 7.21
N LEU A 51 -7.00 -3.93 7.00
CA LEU A 51 -5.96 -4.82 7.57
C LEU A 51 -5.94 -4.77 9.10
N GLY A 52 -6.26 -3.63 9.72
CA GLY A 52 -6.40 -3.47 11.16
C GLY A 52 -7.56 -4.28 11.75
N GLU A 53 -8.65 -4.42 10.99
CA GLU A 53 -9.88 -5.11 11.41
C GLU A 53 -9.82 -6.64 11.32
N LEU A 54 -8.82 -7.19 10.61
CA LEU A 54 -8.71 -8.65 10.43
C LEU A 54 -8.43 -9.36 11.75
N LYS A 55 -9.23 -10.38 12.04
CA LYS A 55 -9.03 -11.31 13.17
C LYS A 55 -8.24 -12.53 12.68
N LEU A 56 -6.92 -12.35 12.60
CA LEU A 56 -5.96 -13.37 12.17
C LEU A 56 -5.50 -14.27 13.32
N SER A 57 -5.24 -15.53 13.01
CA SER A 57 -4.58 -16.50 13.91
C SER A 57 -3.14 -16.07 14.23
N HIS A 58 -2.50 -16.71 15.20
CA HIS A 58 -1.08 -16.41 15.50
C HIS A 58 -0.16 -16.74 14.32
N GLU A 59 -0.48 -17.81 13.58
CA GLU A 59 0.26 -18.25 12.39
C GLU A 59 0.13 -17.23 11.25
N ASP A 60 -1.10 -16.78 10.96
CA ASP A 60 -1.39 -15.81 9.90
C ASP A 60 -0.89 -14.38 10.20
N ARG A 61 -0.55 -14.08 11.45
CA ARG A 61 0.06 -12.80 11.84
C ARG A 61 1.55 -12.71 11.48
N ARG A 62 2.18 -13.82 11.11
CA ARG A 62 3.60 -13.83 10.75
C ARG A 62 3.84 -12.88 9.57
N GLY A 63 4.79 -11.96 9.72
CA GLY A 63 5.09 -10.96 8.70
C GLY A 63 4.05 -9.85 8.55
N PHE A 64 2.87 -9.90 9.19
CA PHE A 64 1.80 -8.90 9.02
C PHE A 64 2.23 -7.47 9.41
N ARG A 65 3.21 -7.34 10.31
CA ARG A 65 3.86 -6.06 10.63
C ARG A 65 4.51 -5.42 9.40
N LEU A 66 5.19 -6.20 8.56
CA LEU A 66 5.83 -5.73 7.34
C LEU A 66 4.79 -5.21 6.35
N LEU A 67 3.65 -5.90 6.26
CA LEU A 67 2.54 -5.48 5.42
C LEU A 67 1.96 -4.13 5.87
N ARG A 68 1.67 -3.99 7.17
CA ARG A 68 1.19 -2.71 7.73
C ARG A 68 2.20 -1.58 7.52
N GLU A 69 3.48 -1.83 7.79
CA GLU A 69 4.54 -0.83 7.59
C GLU A 69 4.68 -0.44 6.11
N GLY A 70 4.46 -1.37 5.18
CA GLY A 70 4.38 -1.08 3.75
C GLY A 70 3.26 -0.09 3.45
N PHE A 71 2.02 -0.40 3.85
CA PHE A 71 0.90 0.52 3.67
C PHE A 71 1.15 1.91 4.26
N GLU A 72 1.65 1.99 5.50
CA GLU A 72 1.99 3.26 6.15
C GLU A 72 3.08 4.02 5.38
N THR A 73 4.09 3.31 4.87
CA THR A 73 5.17 3.91 4.08
C THR A 73 4.64 4.47 2.76
N MET A 74 3.75 3.76 2.07
CA MET A 74 3.12 4.23 0.83
C MET A 74 2.18 5.42 1.08
N ILE A 75 1.45 5.45 2.19
CA ILE A 75 0.65 6.62 2.60
C ILE A 75 1.56 7.85 2.77
N ARG A 76 2.69 7.70 3.48
CA ARG A 76 3.69 8.77 3.62
C ARG A 76 4.30 9.19 2.27
N ALA A 77 4.45 8.25 1.33
CA ALA A 77 4.87 8.57 -0.03
C ALA A 77 3.84 9.49 -0.72
N CYS A 78 2.55 9.18 -0.57
CA CYS A 78 1.48 10.02 -1.09
C CYS A 78 1.47 11.42 -0.46
N GLU A 79 1.61 11.51 0.86
CA GLU A 79 1.71 12.80 1.55
C GLU A 79 2.91 13.64 1.06
N ALA A 80 4.05 12.99 0.78
CA ALA A 80 5.22 13.65 0.22
C ALA A 80 4.96 14.13 -1.22
N GLY A 81 4.31 13.31 -2.04
CA GLY A 81 3.90 13.64 -3.41
C GLY A 81 2.94 14.84 -3.47
N GLN A 82 1.96 14.90 -2.57
CA GLN A 82 1.04 16.05 -2.44
C GLN A 82 1.76 17.37 -2.11
N LYS A 83 2.90 17.29 -1.42
CA LYS A 83 3.75 18.44 -1.06
C LYS A 83 4.80 18.75 -2.12
N GLY A 84 4.75 18.12 -3.30
CA GLY A 84 5.72 18.29 -4.37
C GLY A 84 7.11 17.69 -4.09
N ARG A 85 7.24 16.87 -3.04
CA ARG A 85 8.53 16.27 -2.62
C ARG A 85 8.75 14.94 -3.34
N TYR A 86 8.81 14.97 -4.67
CA TYR A 86 8.76 13.76 -5.51
C TYR A 86 9.91 12.78 -5.27
N GLN A 87 11.15 13.27 -5.09
CA GLN A 87 12.29 12.40 -4.77
C GLN A 87 12.09 11.64 -3.46
N LYS A 88 11.51 12.30 -2.44
CA LYS A 88 11.17 11.65 -1.17
C LYS A 88 10.02 10.66 -1.36
N ALA A 89 9.02 11.01 -2.17
CA ALA A 89 7.92 10.10 -2.48
C ALA A 89 8.44 8.82 -3.14
N GLU A 90 9.31 8.94 -4.14
CA GLU A 90 9.93 7.81 -4.84
C GLU A 90 10.71 6.88 -3.90
N GLN A 91 11.56 7.43 -3.03
CA GLN A 91 12.28 6.65 -2.01
C GLN A 91 11.32 5.89 -1.08
N LEU A 92 10.19 6.50 -0.72
CA LEU A 92 9.18 5.86 0.13
C LEU A 92 8.40 4.79 -0.63
N VAL A 93 8.09 4.99 -1.91
CA VAL A 93 7.47 3.97 -2.77
C VAL A 93 8.37 2.74 -2.85
N GLU A 94 9.66 2.93 -3.13
CA GLU A 94 10.64 1.84 -3.21
C GLU A 94 10.73 1.08 -1.89
N LYS A 95 10.90 1.79 -0.77
CA LYS A 95 10.92 1.18 0.57
C LYS A 95 9.65 0.40 0.88
N SER A 96 8.50 0.92 0.48
CA SER A 96 7.22 0.21 0.66
C SER A 96 7.18 -1.09 -0.15
N GLY A 97 7.64 -1.06 -1.40
CA GLY A 97 7.79 -2.26 -2.24
C GLY A 97 8.72 -3.30 -1.63
N GLU A 98 9.83 -2.89 -1.03
CA GLU A 98 10.73 -3.81 -0.32
C GLU A 98 10.06 -4.48 0.88
N LEU A 99 9.30 -3.73 1.69
CA LEU A 99 8.57 -4.27 2.84
C LEU A 99 7.54 -5.31 2.41
N LEU A 100 6.80 -5.05 1.33
CA LEU A 100 5.86 -6.00 0.76
C LEU A 100 6.56 -7.25 0.20
N SER A 101 7.70 -7.08 -0.48
CA SER A 101 8.50 -8.21 -0.96
C SER A 101 8.98 -9.10 0.19
N ARG A 102 9.43 -8.49 1.30
CA ARG A 102 9.81 -9.22 2.52
C ARG A 102 8.63 -9.92 3.17
N TYR A 103 7.45 -9.28 3.20
CA TYR A 103 6.22 -9.90 3.68
C TYR A 103 5.89 -11.16 2.86
N LEU A 104 5.89 -11.06 1.52
CA LEU A 104 5.60 -12.19 0.64
C LEU A 104 6.54 -13.37 0.91
N LYS A 105 7.85 -13.11 1.02
CA LYS A 105 8.83 -14.14 1.38
C LYS A 105 8.52 -14.80 2.74
N ALA A 106 8.11 -14.02 3.73
CA ALA A 106 7.83 -14.53 5.08
C ALA A 106 6.57 -15.42 5.16
N VAL A 107 5.64 -15.29 4.21
CA VAL A 107 4.38 -16.07 4.19
C VAL A 107 4.37 -17.20 3.16
N THR A 108 5.36 -17.27 2.28
CA THR A 108 5.54 -18.40 1.33
C THR A 108 6.53 -19.46 1.80
N THR A 109 7.12 -19.29 3.00
CA THR A 109 8.18 -20.15 3.56
C THR A 109 7.74 -20.75 4.90
#